data_AF-A0A699TW06-F1
#
_entry.id   AF-A0A699TW06-F1
#
_cell.length_a   1.000
_cell.length_b   1.000
_cell.length_c   1.000
_cell.angle_alpha   90.00
_cell.angle_beta   90.00
_cell.angle_gamma   90.00
#
_symmetry.space_group_name_H-M   'P 1'
#
loop_
_entity.id
_entity.type
_entity.pdbx_description
1 polymer ?
#
loop_
_entity_poly.entity_id
_entity_poly.type
_entity_poly.pdbx_seq_one_letter_code
_entity_poly.pdbx_strand_id
1 'polypeptide(L)'
;VCLEKIVQIPLPNGDILEVYEERPEWNLKQLKTMKVNKSKLEDIPVVREFPGVFPEDLSGLPPSRETEFHIDLIHGAIPVAKSPYHLAPTKMQELANQLKELQDKGFIRPSSSP
;
A
#
# COMPACT_ATOMS: atom_id res chain seq x y z
N VAL A 1 0.15 30.79 3.40
CA VAL A 1 -0.12 30.62 1.96
C VAL A 1 1.07 29.89 1.39
N CYS A 2 0.97 28.57 1.25
CA CYS A 2 2.09 27.74 0.80
C CYS A 2 2.19 27.85 -0.72
N LEU A 3 3.29 28.42 -1.21
CA LEU A 3 3.58 28.58 -2.61
C LEU A 3 3.88 27.21 -3.23
N GLU A 4 3.47 27.05 -4.50
CA GLU A 4 3.68 25.86 -5.33
C GLU A 4 5.13 25.36 -5.25
N LYS A 5 5.31 24.04 -5.11
CA LYS A 5 6.63 23.41 -5.13
C LYS A 5 7.03 23.12 -6.57
N ILE A 6 8.13 23.72 -7.01
CA ILE A 6 8.73 23.52 -8.33
C ILE A 6 10.11 22.87 -8.14
N VAL A 7 10.40 21.84 -8.92
CA VAL A 7 11.71 21.16 -8.96
C VAL A 7 12.38 21.48 -10.29
N GLN A 8 13.57 22.07 -10.27
CA GLN A 8 14.34 22.42 -11.47
C GLN A 8 15.45 21.40 -11.72
N ILE A 9 15.52 20.82 -12.91
CA ILE A 9 16.51 19.80 -13.30
C ILE A 9 17.34 20.32 -14.48
N PRO A 10 18.65 20.57 -14.33
CA PRO A 10 19.51 20.99 -15.43
C PRO A 10 19.82 19.82 -16.38
N LEU A 11 19.64 20.04 -17.68
CA LEU A 11 19.89 19.08 -18.74
C LEU A 11 21.27 19.29 -19.40
N PRO A 12 21.87 18.25 -20.03
CA PRO A 12 23.21 18.34 -20.62
C PRO A 12 23.35 19.33 -21.78
N ASN A 13 22.24 19.73 -22.40
CA ASN A 13 22.18 20.74 -23.45
C ASN A 13 22.14 22.17 -22.90
N GLY A 14 22.13 22.36 -21.57
CA GLY A 14 22.10 23.65 -20.91
C GLY A 14 20.70 24.16 -20.54
N ASP A 15 19.65 23.46 -20.96
CA ASP A 15 18.27 23.81 -20.62
C ASP A 15 17.93 23.37 -19.18
N ILE A 16 16.94 24.01 -18.57
CA ILE A 16 16.42 23.64 -17.25
C ILE A 16 14.99 23.14 -17.41
N LEU A 17 14.72 21.91 -16.97
CA LEU A 17 13.38 21.35 -16.91
C LEU A 17 12.73 21.73 -15.57
N GLU A 18 11.65 22.50 -15.62
CA GLU A 18 10.86 22.84 -14.44
C GLU A 18 9.72 21.84 -14.26
N VAL A 19 9.78 21.04 -13.20
CA VAL A 19 8.76 20.08 -12.81
C VAL A 19 7.94 20.69 -11.69
N TYR A 20 6.72 21.10 -12.02
CA TYR A 20 5.74 21.51 -11.04
C TYR A 20 5.25 20.25 -10.32
N GLU A 21 5.23 20.27 -8.99
CA GLU A 21 4.55 19.22 -8.21
C GLU A 21 3.04 19.41 -8.43
N GLU A 22 2.52 18.94 -9.57
CA GLU A 22 1.10 18.62 -9.65
C GLU A 22 0.86 17.68 -8.48
N ARG A 23 -0.03 18.05 -7.55
CA ARG A 23 -0.74 16.99 -6.83
C ARG A 23 -1.23 16.09 -7.95
N PRO A 24 -0.83 14.82 -8.04
CA PRO A 24 -1.71 13.92 -8.73
C PRO A 24 -3.01 14.03 -7.92
N GLU A 25 -3.99 14.75 -8.46
CA GLU A 25 -5.27 14.09 -8.64
C GLU A 25 -4.89 12.80 -9.32
N TRP A 26 -4.54 11.79 -8.50
CA TRP A 26 -4.38 10.46 -9.00
C TRP A 26 -5.66 10.29 -9.77
N ASN A 27 -5.55 10.24 -11.10
CA ASN A 27 -6.70 10.05 -11.93
C ASN A 27 -7.11 8.62 -11.60
N LEU A 28 -7.98 8.49 -10.59
CA LEU A 28 -8.68 7.28 -10.15
C LEU A 28 -9.39 6.60 -11.34
N LYS A 29 -9.39 7.23 -12.50
CA LYS A 29 -9.86 6.72 -13.78
C LYS A 29 -9.01 5.55 -14.31
N GLN A 30 -7.73 5.41 -13.96
CA GLN A 30 -6.85 4.37 -14.53
C GLN A 30 -6.44 3.24 -13.56
N LEU A 31 -6.36 3.50 -12.24
CA LEU A 31 -6.59 2.41 -11.29
C LEU A 31 -8.08 2.19 -11.31
N LYS A 32 -8.54 1.40 -12.28
CA LYS A 32 -9.79 0.65 -12.13
C LYS A 32 -9.54 -0.36 -11.01
N THR A 33 -9.45 0.11 -9.76
CA THR A 33 -10.37 -0.45 -8.77
C THR A 33 -11.70 -0.31 -9.48
N MET A 34 -12.19 -1.40 -10.08
CA MET A 34 -13.60 -1.43 -10.36
C MET A 34 -14.19 -1.15 -8.96
N LYS A 35 -14.65 0.08 -8.72
CA LYS A 35 -15.80 0.29 -7.86
C LYS A 35 -16.91 -0.44 -8.59
N VAL A 36 -16.85 -1.77 -8.54
CA VAL A 36 -17.97 -2.61 -8.82
C VAL A 36 -18.90 -2.19 -7.71
N ASN A 37 -19.98 -1.53 -8.08
CA ASN A 37 -21.09 -1.30 -7.16
C ASN A 37 -21.34 -2.66 -6.47
N LYS A 38 -21.47 -2.74 -5.14
CA LYS A 38 -21.63 -4.04 -4.45
C LYS A 38 -22.67 -4.94 -5.12
N SER A 39 -23.76 -4.31 -5.58
CA SER A 39 -24.79 -4.95 -6.41
C SER A 39 -24.25 -5.68 -7.65
N LYS A 40 -23.27 -5.12 -8.35
CA LYS A 40 -22.63 -5.73 -9.52
C LYS A 40 -21.63 -6.85 -9.19
N LEU A 41 -21.08 -6.92 -7.96
CA LEU A 41 -20.20 -8.02 -7.52
C LEU A 41 -21.03 -9.24 -7.13
N GLU A 42 -22.12 -8.98 -6.39
CA GLU A 42 -23.14 -9.97 -6.03
C GLU A 42 -23.82 -10.56 -7.26
N ASP A 43 -23.75 -9.92 -8.43
CA ASP A 43 -24.30 -10.48 -9.69
C ASP A 43 -23.34 -11.47 -10.37
N ILE A 44 -22.06 -11.51 -9.98
CA ILE A 44 -21.07 -12.41 -10.60
C ILE A 44 -21.32 -13.84 -10.10
N PRO A 45 -21.58 -14.82 -10.98
CA PRO A 45 -21.93 -16.19 -10.57
C PRO A 45 -20.96 -16.82 -9.56
N VAL A 46 -19.65 -16.65 -9.77
CA VAL A 46 -18.62 -17.20 -8.86
C VAL A 46 -18.62 -16.53 -7.48
N VAL A 47 -18.91 -15.23 -7.38
CA VAL A 47 -18.97 -14.53 -6.09
C VAL A 47 -20.19 -14.98 -5.29
N ARG A 48 -21.32 -15.20 -5.98
CA ARG A 48 -22.56 -15.76 -5.39
C ARG A 48 -22.38 -17.18 -4.89
N GLU A 49 -21.64 -17.99 -5.64
CA GLU A 49 -21.37 -19.38 -5.30
C GLU A 49 -20.43 -19.50 -4.09
N PHE A 50 -19.52 -18.54 -3.92
CA PHE A 50 -18.51 -18.55 -2.86
C PHE A 50 -18.52 -17.28 -1.99
N PRO A 51 -19.62 -16.97 -1.27
CA PRO A 51 -19.74 -15.73 -0.51
C PRO A 51 -18.72 -15.62 0.64
N GLY A 52 -18.23 -16.76 1.16
CA GLY A 52 -17.21 -16.80 2.20
C GLY A 52 -15.77 -16.59 1.69
N VAL A 53 -15.53 -16.67 0.37
CA VAL A 53 -14.20 -16.47 -0.25
C VAL A 53 -13.97 -15.02 -0.62
N PHE A 54 -15.05 -14.26 -0.87
CA PHE A 54 -15.01 -12.86 -1.25
C PHE A 54 -15.74 -11.95 -0.24
N PRO A 55 -15.33 -11.94 1.05
CA PRO A 55 -15.91 -11.03 2.01
C PRO A 55 -15.52 -9.58 1.68
N GLU A 56 -16.39 -8.63 2.04
CA GLU A 56 -16.13 -7.19 1.87
C GLU A 56 -14.90 -6.70 2.66
N ASP A 57 -14.63 -7.32 3.81
CA ASP A 57 -13.47 -7.06 4.65
C ASP A 57 -12.84 -8.37 5.13
N LEU A 58 -11.52 -8.39 5.30
CA LEU A 58 -10.80 -9.54 5.81
C LEU A 58 -10.95 -9.58 7.34
N SER A 59 -11.64 -10.61 7.84
CA SER A 59 -12.01 -10.74 9.25
C SER A 59 -10.85 -11.08 10.20
N GLY A 60 -9.63 -11.28 9.67
CA GLY A 60 -8.42 -11.54 10.46
C GLY A 60 -7.44 -12.45 9.74
N LEU A 61 -6.47 -12.98 10.48
CA LEU A 61 -5.50 -13.94 9.97
C LEU A 61 -6.19 -15.17 9.36
N PRO A 62 -5.65 -15.73 8.27
CA PRO A 62 -6.15 -17.00 7.75
C PRO A 62 -6.03 -18.10 8.84
N PRO A 63 -6.91 -19.11 8.83
CA PRO A 63 -6.78 -20.27 9.69
C PRO A 63 -5.37 -20.86 9.63
N SER A 64 -4.92 -21.43 10.75
CA SER A 64 -3.64 -22.13 10.81
C SER A 64 -3.57 -23.16 9.68
N ARG A 65 -2.60 -22.99 8.79
CA ARG A 65 -2.33 -23.94 7.71
C ARG A 65 -1.42 -25.05 8.25
N GLU A 66 -1.54 -26.25 7.72
CA GLU A 66 -0.62 -27.36 8.07
C GLU A 66 0.82 -27.06 7.65
N THR A 67 1.00 -26.18 6.66
CA THR A 67 2.31 -25.73 6.18
C THR A 67 2.64 -24.33 6.71
N GLU A 68 3.77 -24.23 7.39
CA GLU A 68 4.38 -22.94 7.77
C GLU A 68 5.08 -22.32 6.56
N PHE A 69 4.93 -21.01 6.38
CA PHE A 69 5.66 -20.26 5.35
C PHE A 69 7.06 -19.94 5.85
N HIS A 70 8.07 -20.66 5.34
CA HIS A 70 9.47 -20.37 5.61
C HIS A 70 10.07 -19.45 4.51
N ILE A 71 10.94 -18.53 4.90
CA ILE A 71 11.73 -17.70 3.98
C ILE A 71 13.15 -18.24 3.98
N ASP A 72 13.51 -19.00 2.93
CA ASP A 72 14.87 -19.50 2.76
C ASP A 72 15.81 -18.35 2.38
N LEU A 73 16.83 -18.13 3.20
CA LEU A 73 17.89 -17.17 2.90
C LEU A 73 19.00 -17.84 2.10
N ILE A 74 19.47 -17.16 1.05
CA ILE A 74 20.72 -17.56 0.40
C ILE A 74 21.88 -17.48 1.40
N HIS A 75 22.84 -18.38 1.27
CA HIS A 75 23.99 -18.41 2.17
C HIS A 75 24.74 -17.06 2.14
N GLY A 76 24.98 -16.48 3.31
CA GLY A 76 25.64 -15.17 3.45
C GLY A 76 24.72 -13.95 3.29
N ALA A 77 23.39 -14.13 3.14
CA ALA A 77 22.46 -13.01 3.21
C ALA A 77 22.47 -12.37 4.60
N ILE A 78 22.50 -11.04 4.65
CA ILE A 78 22.51 -10.25 5.87
C ILE A 78 21.22 -9.40 5.90
N PRO A 79 20.55 -9.23 7.06
CA PRO A 79 19.41 -8.33 7.20
C PRO A 79 19.73 -6.92 6.70
N VAL A 80 18.74 -6.28 6.08
CA VAL A 80 18.88 -4.94 5.54
C VAL A 80 18.13 -3.96 6.43
N ALA A 81 18.88 -3.14 7.17
CA ALA A 81 18.34 -2.02 7.93
C ALA A 81 18.42 -0.73 7.09
N LYS A 82 17.27 -0.07 6.88
CA LYS A 82 17.18 1.24 6.21
C LYS A 82 16.30 2.17 7.03
N SER A 83 16.64 3.45 7.02
CA SER A 83 15.79 4.49 7.62
C SER A 83 14.46 4.59 6.85
N PRO A 84 13.32 4.75 7.55
CA PRO A 84 12.05 5.05 6.90
C PRO A 84 12.13 6.33 6.06
N TYR A 85 11.31 6.41 5.00
CA TYR A 85 11.21 7.63 4.20
C TYR A 85 10.52 8.76 4.96
N HIS A 86 10.90 9.99 4.64
CA HIS A 86 10.27 11.17 5.21
C HIS A 86 8.86 11.35 4.62
N LEU A 87 7.86 11.44 5.50
CA LEU A 87 6.47 11.66 5.13
C LEU A 87 5.99 13.01 5.67
N ALA A 88 5.14 13.70 4.89
CA ALA A 88 4.42 14.87 5.40
C ALA A 88 3.49 14.46 6.56
N PRO A 89 3.15 15.38 7.48
CA PRO A 89 2.34 15.04 8.66
C PRO A 89 1.01 14.34 8.34
N THR A 90 0.31 14.76 7.29
CA THR A 90 -0.96 14.15 6.86
C THR A 90 -0.80 12.71 6.39
N LYS A 91 0.30 12.40 5.68
CA LYS A 91 0.62 11.04 5.23
C LYS A 91 1.06 10.16 6.40
N MET A 92 1.76 10.72 7.39
CA MET A 92 2.14 10.02 8.60
C MET A 92 0.90 9.62 9.44
N GLN A 93 -0.08 10.52 9.55
CA GLN A 93 -1.34 10.22 10.24
C GLN A 93 -2.13 9.11 9.55
N GLU A 94 -2.23 9.16 8.22
CA GLU A 94 -2.87 8.09 7.43
C GLU A 94 -2.17 6.74 7.64
N LEU A 95 -0.84 6.72 7.56
CA LEU A 95 -0.06 5.50 7.78
C LEU A 95 -0.29 4.94 9.20
N ALA A 96 -0.33 5.81 10.22
CA ALA A 96 -0.59 5.38 11.59
C ALA A 96 -1.97 4.73 11.75
N ASN A 97 -3.00 5.27 11.09
CA ASN A 97 -4.34 4.69 11.11
C ASN A 97 -4.36 3.29 10.46
N GLN A 98 -3.71 3.13 9.31
CA GLN A 98 -3.61 1.84 8.61
C GLN A 98 -2.84 0.80 9.44
N LEU A 99 -1.72 1.19 10.05
CA LEU A 99 -0.96 0.30 10.92
C LEU A 99 -1.77 -0.15 12.14
N LYS A 100 -2.58 0.75 12.71
CA LYS A 100 -3.48 0.42 13.81
C LYS A 100 -4.55 -0.58 13.38
N GLU A 101 -5.20 -0.35 12.24
CA GLU A 101 -6.18 -1.29 11.69
C GLU A 101 -5.58 -2.69 11.49
N LEU A 102 -4.36 -2.77 10.94
CA LEU A 102 -3.67 -4.03 10.73
C LEU A 102 -3.27 -4.73 12.04
N GLN A 103 -2.91 -3.97 13.08
CA GLN A 103 -2.68 -4.53 14.43
C GLN A 103 -3.97 -5.03 15.06
N ASP A 104 -5.05 -4.25 14.99
CA ASP A 104 -6.35 -4.60 15.55
C ASP A 104 -6.92 -5.86 14.89
N LYS A 105 -6.66 -6.07 13.59
CA LYS A 105 -6.99 -7.29 12.84
C LYS A 105 -6.01 -8.46 13.06
N GLY A 106 -4.89 -8.22 13.76
CA GLY A 106 -3.87 -9.23 14.06
C GLY A 106 -2.96 -9.61 12.89
N PHE A 107 -2.97 -8.87 11.79
CA PHE A 107 -2.10 -9.14 10.64
C PHE A 107 -0.63 -8.81 10.92
N ILE A 108 -0.38 -7.84 11.79
CA ILE A 108 0.96 -7.43 12.18
C ILE A 108 1.07 -7.32 13.71
N ARG A 109 2.31 -7.37 14.20
CA ARG A 109 2.63 -7.14 15.61
C ARG A 109 3.95 -6.37 15.74
N PRO A 110 4.18 -5.66 16.86
CA PRO A 110 5.49 -5.10 17.16
C PRO A 110 6.58 -6.18 17.11
N SER A 111 7.75 -5.82 16.59
CA SER A 111 8.89 -6.74 16.48
C SER A 111 10.20 -5.98 16.67
N SER A 112 11.27 -6.74 16.93
CA SER A 112 12.64 -6.24 16.99
C SER A 112 13.48 -7.05 16.02
N SER A 113 13.54 -6.58 14.76
CA SER A 113 14.39 -7.18 13.72
C SER A 113 15.84 -6.67 13.87
N PRO A 114 16.85 -7.53 13.66
CA PRO A 114 18.25 -7.12 13.54
C PRO A 114 18.52 -6.26 12.30
#